data_AF-A0A7X8W7L8-F1
#
_entry.id   AF-A0A7X8W7L8-F1
#
_cell.length_a   1.000
_cell.length_b   1.000
_cell.length_c   1.000
_cell.angle_alpha   90.00
_cell.angle_beta   90.00
_cell.angle_gamma   90.00
#
_symmetry.space_group_name_H-M   'P 1'
#
loop_
_entity.id
_entity.type
_entity.pdbx_description
1 polymer ?
#
loop_
_entity_poly.entity_id
_entity_poly.type
_entity_poly.pdbx_seq_one_letter_code
_entity_poly.pdbx_strand_id
1 'polypeptide(L)' 'VNIARLSNRHKEIWAYTVVDIDDDIDQETLNMLSAIEGVTRVRKLIGEGASENS' A
#
# COMPACT_ATOMS: atom_id res chain seq x y z
N VAL A 1 12.18 -1.41 -3.98
CA VAL A 1 11.10 -1.09 -3.04
C VAL A 1 11.59 -1.22 -1.62
N ASN A 2 11.94 -0.10 -1.00
CA ASN A 2 12.09 0.00 0.45
C ASN A 2 10.74 0.38 1.07
N ILE A 3 10.49 -0.15 2.28
CA ILE A 3 9.31 0.18 3.08
C ILE A 3 9.74 1.18 4.15
N ALA A 4 9.32 2.43 4.01
CA ALA A 4 9.58 3.48 4.99
C ALA A 4 8.74 3.28 6.26
N ARG A 5 7.48 2.87 6.08
CA ARG A 5 6.56 2.63 7.18
C ARG A 5 5.56 1.54 6.84
N LEU A 6 5.22 0.74 7.84
CA LEU A 6 4.13 -0.23 7.76
C LEU A 6 3.23 -0.06 8.98
N SER A 7 1.93 0.04 8.74
CA SER A 7 0.91 -0.03 9.80
C SER A 7 -0.07 -1.13 9.46
N ASN A 8 -0.22 -2.08 10.38
CA ASN A 8 -1.26 -3.09 10.33
C ASN A 8 -2.24 -2.82 11.47
N ARG A 9 -3.53 -2.77 11.13
CA ARG A 9 -4.63 -2.63 12.09
C ARG A 9 -5.69 -3.65 11.77
N HIS A 10 -6.40 -4.11 12.78
CA HIS A 10 -7.55 -4.98 12.61
C HIS A 10 -8.77 -4.40 13.30
N LYS A 11 -9.95 -4.70 12.75
CA LYS A 11 -11.24 -4.44 13.38
C LYS A 11 -12.15 -5.60 13.04
N GLU A 12 -12.59 -6.33 14.06
CA GLU A 12 -13.37 -7.56 13.91
C GLU A 12 -12.67 -8.54 12.97
N ILE A 13 -13.32 -8.92 11.86
CA ILE A 13 -12.80 -9.85 10.86
C ILE A 13 -11.91 -9.19 9.79
N TRP A 14 -11.76 -7.86 9.83
CA TRP A 14 -11.04 -7.11 8.80
C TRP A 14 -9.65 -6.71 9.27
N ALA A 15 -8.66 -6.90 8.40
CA ALA A 15 -7.32 -6.36 8.55
C ALA A 15 -7.05 -5.28 7.49
N TYR A 16 -6.41 -4.20 7.90
CA TYR A 16 -6.00 -3.08 7.06
C TYR A 16 -4.49 -2.90 7.21
N THR A 17 -3.77 -3.05 6.10
CA THR A 17 -2.34 -2.76 6.04
C THR A 17 -2.13 -1.53 5.18
N VAL A 18 -1.44 -0.53 5.73
CA VAL A 18 -0.95 0.65 4.99
C VAL A 18 0.56 0.54 4.94
N VAL A 19 1.11 0.66 3.73
CA VAL A 19 2.54 0.55 3.46
C VAL A 19 2.96 1.83 2.75
N ASP A 20 3.85 2.59 3.39
CA ASP A 20 4.52 3.73 2.77
C ASP A 20 5.85 3.23 2.20
N ILE A 21 6.08 3.52 0.92
CA ILE A 21 7.22 3.07 0.16
C ILE A 21 7.95 4.29 -0.43
N ASP A 22 9.28 4.19 -0.51
CA ASP A 22 10.11 5.29 -1.04
C ASP A 22 10.12 5.32 -2.58
N ASP A 23 9.78 4.19 -3.20
CA ASP A 23 9.79 3.99 -4.65
C ASP A 23 8.37 3.93 -5.21
N ASP A 24 8.23 4.19 -6.51
CA ASP A 24 6.96 3.92 -7.18
C ASP A 24 6.71 2.40 -7.34
N ILE A 25 5.45 2.01 -7.35
CA ILE A 25 5.03 0.63 -7.68
C ILE A 25 4.24 0.61 -8.98
N ASP A 26 4.55 -0.39 -9.78
CA ASP A 26 3.90 -0.65 -11.06
C ASP A 26 2.58 -1.44 -10.90
N GLN A 27 1.88 -1.56 -12.02
CA GLN A 27 0.60 -2.27 -12.06
C GLN A 27 0.76 -3.77 -11.83
N GLU A 28 1.89 -4.36 -12.23
CA GLU A 28 2.16 -5.79 -12.01
C GLU A 28 2.22 -6.12 -10.51
N THR A 29 2.95 -5.32 -9.74
CA THR A 29 3.03 -5.45 -8.28
C THR A 29 1.66 -5.33 -7.63
N LEU A 30 0.83 -4.37 -8.06
CA LEU A 30 -0.55 -4.21 -7.56
C LEU A 30 -1.43 -5.43 -7.87
N ASN A 31 -1.24 -6.04 -9.05
CA ASN A 31 -1.98 -7.24 -9.45
C ASN A 31 -1.55 -8.44 -8.58
N MET A 32 -0.25 -8.59 -8.32
CA MET A 32 0.27 -9.63 -7.44
C MET A 32 -0.28 -9.49 -6.02
N LEU A 33 -0.31 -8.27 -5.46
CA LEU A 33 -0.88 -8.02 -4.13
C LEU A 33 -2.37 -8.35 -4.08
N SER A 34 -3.11 -8.03 -5.14
CA SER A 34 -4.55 -8.30 -5.23
C SER A 34 -4.87 -9.79 -5.38
N ALA A 35 -3.90 -10.59 -5.84
CA ALA A 35 -4.06 -12.03 -6.04
C ALA A 35 -3.74 -12.86 -4.77
N ILE A 36 -3.25 -12.23 -3.70
CA ILE A 36 -2.97 -12.93 -2.44
C ILE A 36 -4.29 -13.42 -1.82
N GLU A 37 -4.35 -14.71 -1.47
CA GLU A 37 -5.53 -15.28 -0.81
C GLU A 37 -5.89 -14.50 0.47
N GLY A 38 -7.16 -14.14 0.60
CA GLY A 38 -7.68 -13.33 1.71
C GLY A 38 -7.55 -11.82 1.52
N VAL A 39 -6.80 -11.33 0.52
CA VAL A 39 -6.81 -9.90 0.17
C VAL A 39 -8.12 -9.56 -0.51
N THR A 40 -8.90 -8.68 0.11
CA THR A 40 -10.18 -8.24 -0.45
C THR A 40 -10.04 -7.00 -1.34
N ARG A 41 -9.02 -6.16 -1.10
CA ARG A 41 -8.80 -4.91 -1.86
C ARG A 41 -7.39 -4.38 -1.70
N VAL A 42 -6.82 -3.90 -2.80
CA VAL A 42 -5.57 -3.13 -2.84
C VAL A 42 -5.85 -1.78 -3.50
N ARG A 43 -5.22 -0.71 -2.99
CA ARG A 43 -5.28 0.62 -3.60
C ARG A 43 -3.95 1.33 -3.42
N LYS A 44 -3.38 1.80 -4.53
CA LYS A 44 -2.28 2.77 -4.50
C LYS A 44 -2.85 4.12 -4.08
N LEU A 45 -2.35 4.67 -2.99
CA LEU A 45 -2.72 6.00 -2.52
C LEU A 45 -1.67 7.00 -3.03
N ILE A 46 -2.13 8.13 -3.56
CA ILE A 46 -1.26 9.27 -3.86
C ILE A 46 -1.52 10.29 -2.75
N GLY A 47 -0.60 10.40 -1.80
CA GLY A 47 -0.67 11.39 -0.73
C GLY A 47 0.02 12.70 -1.13
N GLU A 48 -0.41 13.82 -0.54
CA GLU A 48 0.28 15.13 -0.57
C GLU A 48 1.61 15.11 0.23
N GLY A 49 2.41 14.07 0.08
CA GLY A 49 3.78 13.98 0.59
C GLY A 49 4.85 13.98 -0.52
N ALA A 50 4.43 14.06 -1.79
CA ALA A 50 5.30 14.05 -2.96
C ALA A 50 5.37 15.41 -3.68
N SER A 51 4.88 16.48 -3.05
CA SER A 51 4.76 17.81 -3.66
C SER A 51 5.23 18.92 -2.72
N GLU A 52 6.51 18.93 -2.34
CA GLU A 52 7.19 20.17 -1.94
C GLU A 52 8.64 20.13 -2.43
N ASN A 53 8.84 20.68 -3.63
CA ASN A 53 9.91 21.62 -3.99
C ASN A 53 9.83 21.85 -5.51
N SER A 54 9.07 22.88 -5.90
CA SER A 54 9.22 23.60 -7.16
C SER A 54 9.67 25.01 -6.84
#